data_AF-A0A9D1VUG5-F1
#
_entry.id   AF-A0A9D1VUG5-F1
#
_cell.length_a   1.000
_cell.length_b   1.000
_cell.length_c   1.000
_cell.angle_alpha   90.00
_cell.angle_beta   90.00
_cell.angle_gamma   90.00
#
_symmetry.space_group_name_H-M   'P 1'
#
loop_
_entity.id
_entity.type
_entity.pdbx_description
1 polymer ?
#
loop_
_entity_poly.entity_id
_entity_poly.type
_entity_poly.pdbx_seq_one_letter_code
_entity_poly.pdbx_strand_id
1 'polypeptide(L)' 'EVLGAGMVNRRVLENCGIDPDVYTGFAFGMGLERIAMIKYGINDIRLLFENDVRFLKQFRD' A
#
# COMPACT_ATOMS: atom_id res chain seq x y z
N GLU A 1 -2.01 -7.35 -10.22
CA GLU A 1 -1.41 -7.39 -8.86
C GLU A 1 -1.80 -6.10 -8.13
N VAL A 2 -2.32 -6.20 -6.91
CA VAL A 2 -2.91 -5.07 -6.14
C VAL A 2 -2.19 -4.85 -4.80
N LEU A 3 -1.67 -5.93 -4.19
CA LEU A 3 -0.93 -5.89 -2.93
C LEU A 3 0.02 -7.09 -2.86
N GLY A 4 1.05 -6.96 -2.03
CA GLY A 4 1.96 -8.06 -1.65
C GLY A 4 1.82 -8.37 -0.16
N ALA A 5 1.88 -9.65 0.20
CA ALA A 5 1.80 -10.08 1.59
C ALA A 5 2.58 -11.38 1.82
N GLY A 6 2.95 -11.66 3.07
CA GLY A 6 3.66 -12.89 3.41
C GLY A 6 4.03 -13.00 4.89
N MET A 7 4.55 -14.17 5.24
CA MET A 7 5.11 -14.42 6.56
C MET A 7 6.37 -13.58 6.75
N VAL A 8 6.48 -12.96 7.93
CA VAL A 8 7.66 -12.19 8.31
C VAL A 8 8.85 -13.13 8.43
N ASN A 9 9.97 -12.75 7.82
CA ASN A 9 11.21 -13.53 7.87
C ASN A 9 11.73 -13.58 9.32
N ARG A 10 12.15 -14.77 9.78
CA ARG A 10 12.68 -14.99 11.15
C ARG A 10 13.80 -14.00 11.53
N ARG A 11 14.70 -13.67 10.59
CA ARG A 11 15.78 -12.69 10.83
C ARG A 11 15.27 -11.28 11.15
N VAL A 12 14.08 -10.90 10.67
CA VAL A 12 13.47 -9.61 10.99
C VAL A 12 13.01 -9.59 12.45
N LEU A 13 12.43 -10.70 12.93
CA LEU A 13 12.02 -10.85 14.33
C LEU A 13 13.25 -10.84 15.25
N GLU A 14 14.29 -11.61 14.89
CA GLU A 14 15.56 -11.65 15.63
C GLU A 14 16.19 -10.26 15.75
N ASN A 15 16.23 -9.49 14.66
CA ASN A 15 16.77 -8.12 14.65
C ASN A 15 15.95 -7.14 15.50
N CYS A 16 14.69 -7.46 15.80
CA CYS A 16 13.83 -6.69 16.72
C CYS A 16 13.86 -7.22 18.16
N GLY A 17 14.72 -8.21 18.47
CA GLY A 17 14.78 -8.84 19.79
C GLY A 17 13.61 -9.76 20.11
N ILE A 18 12.92 -10.27 19.09
CA ILE A 18 11.78 -11.18 19.21
C ILE A 18 12.25 -12.60 18.85
N ASP A 19 11.99 -13.57 19.73
CA ASP A 19 12.30 -14.99 19.49
C ASP A 19 11.36 -15.58 18.42
N PRO A 20 11.87 -15.98 17.23
CA PRO A 20 11.07 -16.48 16.13
C PRO A 20 10.58 -17.94 16.31
N ASP A 21 11.03 -18.66 17.35
CA ASP A 21 10.50 -20.00 17.68
C ASP A 21 9.27 -19.92 18.60
N VAL A 22 9.12 -18.81 19.33
CA VAL A 22 7.95 -18.53 20.17
C VAL A 22 6.90 -17.71 19.41
N TYR A 23 7.34 -16.77 18.58
CA TYR A 23 6.47 -15.83 17.87
C TYR A 23 6.64 -15.90 16.35
N THR A 24 5.54 -15.75 15.64
CA THR A 24 5.52 -15.60 14.17
C THR A 24 4.80 -14.31 13.79
N GLY A 25 5.02 -13.83 12.57
CA GLY A 25 4.40 -12.60 12.08
C GLY A 25 3.94 -12.72 10.64
N PHE A 26 2.93 -11.92 10.28
CA PHE A 26 2.46 -11.73 8.92
C PHE A 26 2.53 -10.23 8.59
N ALA A 27 2.99 -9.90 7.38
CA ALA A 27 3.08 -8.54 6.90
C ALA A 27 2.48 -8.41 5.51
N PHE A 28 1.93 -7.23 5.22
CA PHE A 28 1.39 -6.90 3.91
C PHE A 28 1.67 -5.42 3.58
N GLY A 29 1.67 -5.11 2.29
CA GLY A 29 1.87 -3.76 1.77
C GLY A 29 0.95 -3.50 0.58
N MET A 30 0.38 -2.29 0.56
CA MET A 30 -0.44 -1.80 -0.55
C MET A 30 -0.11 -0.35 -0.87
N GLY A 31 -0.13 -0.01 -2.17
CA GLY A 31 0.00 1.36 -2.65
C GLY A 31 -1.37 2.02 -2.75
N LEU A 32 -1.56 3.14 -2.06
CA LEU A 32 -2.85 3.82 -2.00
C LEU A 32 -3.23 4.41 -3.37
N GLU A 33 -2.24 4.92 -4.09
CA GLU A 33 -2.35 5.45 -5.46
C GLU A 33 -2.83 4.37 -6.43
N ARG A 34 -2.25 3.16 -6.34
CA ARG A 34 -2.62 2.03 -7.19
C ARG A 34 -4.08 1.63 -6.97
N ILE A 35 -4.52 1.62 -5.72
CA ILE A 35 -5.91 1.30 -5.37
C ILE A 35 -6.85 2.40 -5.85
N ALA A 36 -6.50 3.68 -5.65
CA ALA A 36 -7.29 4.80 -6.14
C ALA A 36 -7.42 4.78 -7.68
N MET A 37 -6.33 4.52 -8.39
CA MET A 37 -6.34 4.44 -9.85
C MET A 37 -7.25 3.33 -10.37
N ILE A 38 -7.22 2.15 -9.76
CA ILE A 38 -8.11 1.04 -10.13
C ILE A 38 -9.56 1.35 -9.78
N LYS A 39 -9.82 1.89 -8.57
CA LYS A 39 -11.17 2.15 -8.08
C LYS A 39 -11.89 3.23 -8.88
N TYR A 40 -11.17 4.28 -9.28
CA TYR A 40 -11.73 5.45 -9.96
C TYR A 40 -11.41 5.52 -11.45
N GLY A 41 -10.77 4.48 -12.02
CA GLY A 41 -10.44 4.42 -13.46
C GLY A 41 -9.44 5.50 -13.90
N ILE A 42 -8.54 5.92 -13.01
CA ILE A 42 -7.55 6.96 -13.31
C ILE A 42 -6.40 6.32 -14.09
N ASN A 43 -6.25 6.73 -15.35
CA ASN A 43 -5.26 6.15 -16.26
C ASN A 43 -3.85 6.75 -16.13
N ASP A 44 -3.71 7.87 -15.43
CA ASP A 44 -2.44 8.59 -15.28
C ASP A 44 -2.21 8.98 -13.82
N ILE A 45 -1.09 8.50 -13.26
CA ILE A 45 -0.73 8.73 -11.86
C ILE A 45 -0.40 10.20 -11.58
N ARG A 46 0.03 10.97 -12.59
CA ARG A 46 0.38 12.39 -12.41
C ARG A 46 -0.79 13.24 -11.97
N LEU A 47 -2.00 12.85 -12.35
CA LEU A 47 -3.25 13.51 -11.94
C LEU A 47 -3.42 13.53 -10.41
N LEU A 48 -2.82 12.57 -9.69
CA LEU A 48 -2.83 12.53 -8.23
C LEU A 48 -1.90 13.56 -7.57
N PHE A 49 -0.90 14.09 -8.31
CA PHE A 49 0.13 14.98 -7.78
C PHE A 49 0.07 16.42 -8.34
N GLU A 50 -0.54 16.62 -9.51
CA GLU A 50 -0.61 17.93 -10.19
C GLU A 50 -1.56 18.93 -9.51
N ASN A 51 -2.42 18.48 -8.58
CA ASN A 51 -3.38 19.33 -7.85
C ASN A 51 -4.34 20.14 -8.76
N ASP A 52 -4.68 19.63 -9.95
CA ASP A 52 -5.61 20.28 -10.87
C ASP A 52 -7.03 20.31 -10.28
N VAL A 53 -7.58 21.52 -10.10
CA VAL A 53 -8.94 21.72 -9.57
C VAL A 53 -10.03 21.01 -10.38
N ARG A 54 -9.83 20.79 -11.69
CA ARG A 54 -10.77 20.07 -12.56
C ARG A 54 -10.80 18.59 -12.22
N PHE A 55 -9.65 18.01 -11.88
CA PHE A 55 -9.54 16.63 -11.42
C PHE A 55 -10.13 16.49 -10.02
N LEU A 56 -9.77 17.38 -9.09
CA LEU A 56 -10.26 17.33 -7.70
C LEU A 56 -11.79 17.47 -7.60
N LYS A 57 -12.42 18.23 -8.50
CA LYS A 57 -13.88 18.36 -8.57
C LYS A 57 -14.61 17.05 -8.86
N GLN A 58 -13.96 16.06 -9.47
CA GLN A 58 -14.59 14.77 -9.82
C GLN A 58 -14.91 13.89 -8.61
N PHE A 59 -14.34 14.22 -7.44
CA PHE A 59 -14.48 13.43 -6.21
C PHE A 59 -15.25 14.16 -5.11
N ARG A 60 -15.89 15.30 -5.43
CA ARG A 60 -16.76 16.02 -4.49
C ARG A 60 -18.19 15.49 -4.63
N ASP A 61 -18.85 15.31 -3.49
CA ASP A 61 -20.27 14.90 -3.40
C ASP A 61 -21.21 15.84 -4.18
#